data_AF-A0AB36H1M3-F1
#
_entry.id   AF-A0AB36H1M3-F1
#
_cell.length_a   1.000
_cell.length_b   1.000
_cell.length_c   1.000
_cell.angle_alpha   90.00
_cell.angle_beta   90.00
_cell.angle_gamma   90.00
#
_symmetry.space_group_name_H-M   'P 1'
#
loop_
_entity.id
_entity.type
_entity.pdbx_description
1 polymer ?
#
loop_
_entity_poly.entity_id
_entity_poly.type
_entity_poly.pdbx_seq_one_letter_code
_entity_poly.pdbx_strand_id
1 'polypeptide(L)'
;MRHGKAESDAASDMERVLTDRGHSQARLIGDYLCAQGVRPSCVLVSSAARTQETWSDVHASLGSPECSVSVLDELYHGGVRDVLSLIRDVDDSCRVLLVVGHEPTMSQLAAYLGNDDDSDPASLAQVRIGVPTGSMSVLTSSVDSWKDVAEEELNLLTLVRG
;
A
#
# COMPACT_ATOMS: atom_id res chain seq x y z
N MET A 1 -0.30 1.25 0.48
CA MET A 1 -0.31 2.40 -0.46
C MET A 1 -1.73 2.67 -0.90
N ARG A 2 -2.17 3.92 -0.83
CA ARG A 2 -3.41 4.37 -1.49
C ARG A 2 -3.13 4.60 -2.98
N HIS A 3 -4.05 4.16 -3.85
CA HIS A 3 -3.96 4.40 -5.29
C HIS A 3 -3.70 5.88 -5.66
N GLY A 4 -3.07 6.11 -6.80
CA GLY A 4 -2.83 7.43 -7.39
C GLY A 4 -4.13 8.16 -7.74
N LYS A 5 -4.06 9.46 -8.03
CA LYS A 5 -5.25 10.25 -8.40
C LYS A 5 -5.94 9.67 -9.65
N ALA A 6 -7.20 9.26 -9.49
CA ALA A 6 -8.04 8.72 -10.56
C ALA A 6 -9.02 9.76 -11.13
N GLU A 7 -9.41 9.54 -12.38
CA GLU A 7 -10.46 10.30 -13.07
C GLU A 7 -11.79 10.23 -12.30
N SER A 8 -12.66 11.21 -12.48
CA SER A 8 -14.01 11.18 -11.90
C SER A 8 -15.00 10.41 -12.77
N ASP A 9 -14.78 10.42 -14.09
CA ASP A 9 -15.76 9.98 -15.07
C ASP A 9 -15.33 8.63 -15.66
N ALA A 10 -16.17 7.62 -15.48
CA ALA A 10 -16.02 6.28 -16.06
C ALA A 10 -17.39 5.58 -16.09
N ALA A 11 -17.48 4.44 -16.79
CA ALA A 11 -18.73 3.67 -16.86
C ALA A 11 -19.13 3.08 -15.48
N SER A 12 -18.16 2.80 -14.62
CA SER A 12 -18.36 2.40 -13.22
C SER A 12 -17.20 2.87 -12.34
N ASP A 13 -17.35 2.85 -11.01
CA ASP A 13 -16.26 3.26 -10.11
C ASP A 13 -15.01 2.38 -10.27
N MET A 14 -15.20 1.06 -10.48
CA MET A 14 -14.09 0.11 -10.66
C MET A 14 -13.28 0.39 -11.93
N GLU A 15 -13.91 0.94 -12.98
CA GLU A 15 -13.28 1.23 -14.26
C GLU A 15 -12.61 2.61 -14.31
N ARG A 16 -12.66 3.38 -13.22
CA ARG A 16 -11.95 4.67 -13.14
C ARG A 16 -10.44 4.43 -13.22
N VAL A 17 -9.83 4.98 -14.26
CA VAL A 17 -8.38 4.98 -14.52
C VAL A 17 -7.69 6.13 -13.81
N LEU A 18 -6.37 6.09 -13.74
CA LEU A 18 -5.54 7.17 -13.25
C LEU A 18 -5.60 8.39 -14.17
N THR A 19 -5.47 9.55 -13.56
CA THR A 19 -5.13 10.80 -14.26
C THR A 19 -3.62 10.80 -14.56
N ASP A 20 -3.15 11.69 -15.44
CA ASP A 20 -1.70 11.94 -15.65
C ASP A 20 -0.97 12.24 -14.33
N ARG A 21 -1.63 12.96 -13.42
CA ARG A 21 -1.13 13.20 -12.07
C ARG A 21 -0.98 11.88 -11.32
N GLY A 22 -2.00 11.02 -11.34
CA GLY A 22 -1.99 9.71 -10.68
C GLY A 22 -0.84 8.83 -11.13
N HIS A 23 -0.59 8.76 -12.44
CA HIS A 23 0.56 8.05 -13.01
C HIS A 23 1.88 8.62 -12.48
N SER A 24 2.02 9.95 -12.45
CA SER A 24 3.21 10.61 -11.92
C SER A 24 3.44 10.29 -10.43
N GLN A 25 2.36 10.26 -9.63
CA GLN A 25 2.44 9.91 -8.21
C GLN A 25 2.91 8.47 -7.99
N ALA A 26 2.40 7.54 -8.80
CA ALA A 26 2.79 6.14 -8.72
C ALA A 26 4.28 5.94 -9.06
N ARG A 27 4.78 6.63 -10.08
CA ARG A 27 6.21 6.61 -10.46
C ARG A 27 7.12 7.13 -9.36
N LEU A 28 6.74 8.22 -8.70
CA LEU A 28 7.50 8.78 -7.58
C LEU A 28 7.64 7.79 -6.41
N ILE A 29 6.61 6.99 -6.13
CA ILE A 29 6.72 5.91 -5.14
C ILE A 29 7.68 4.81 -5.59
N GLY A 30 7.62 4.39 -6.86
CA GLY A 30 8.55 3.40 -7.40
C GLY A 30 10.00 3.89 -7.39
N ASP A 31 10.25 5.15 -7.77
CA ASP A 31 11.56 5.80 -7.71
C ASP A 31 12.09 5.87 -6.27
N TYR A 32 11.22 6.24 -5.32
CA TYR A 32 11.56 6.23 -3.90
C TYR A 32 12.00 4.84 -3.44
N LEU A 33 11.20 3.80 -3.71
CA LEU A 33 11.53 2.42 -3.34
C LEU A 33 12.85 1.96 -3.96
N CYS A 34 13.07 2.28 -5.25
CA CYS A 34 14.31 2.01 -5.96
C CYS A 34 15.51 2.67 -5.27
N ALA A 35 15.39 3.95 -4.90
CA ALA A 35 16.42 4.71 -4.20
C ALA A 35 16.72 4.17 -2.79
N GLN A 36 15.72 3.59 -2.11
CA GLN A 36 15.90 2.92 -0.82
C GLN A 36 16.45 1.49 -0.96
N GLY A 37 16.60 0.97 -2.18
CA GLY A 37 16.98 -0.42 -2.42
C GLY A 37 15.91 -1.43 -2.00
N VAL A 38 14.66 -0.99 -1.84
CA VAL A 38 13.54 -1.82 -1.39
C VAL A 38 12.80 -2.37 -2.62
N ARG A 39 12.66 -3.69 -2.69
CA ARG A 39 11.98 -4.38 -3.77
C ARG A 39 10.91 -5.32 -3.20
N PRO A 40 9.61 -4.98 -3.29
CA PRO A 40 8.54 -5.89 -2.90
C PRO A 40 8.61 -7.19 -3.68
N SER A 41 8.64 -8.32 -2.98
CA SER A 41 8.60 -9.66 -3.59
C SER A 41 7.18 -10.20 -3.66
N CYS A 42 6.24 -9.64 -2.89
CA CYS A 42 4.82 -9.92 -2.96
C CYS A 42 4.02 -8.63 -3.01
N VAL A 43 2.94 -8.64 -3.78
CA VAL A 43 2.05 -7.51 -3.96
C VAL A 43 0.61 -7.98 -3.85
N LEU A 44 -0.16 -7.33 -2.98
CA LEU A 44 -1.62 -7.46 -2.93
C LEU A 44 -2.21 -6.18 -3.50
N VAL A 45 -2.99 -6.29 -4.56
CA VAL A 45 -3.54 -5.13 -5.28
C VAL A 45 -5.03 -5.30 -5.51
N SER A 46 -5.81 -4.25 -5.23
CA SER A 46 -7.25 -4.26 -5.52
C SER A 46 -7.51 -4.39 -7.02
N SER A 47 -8.57 -5.09 -7.39
CA SER A 47 -9.00 -5.30 -8.79
C SER A 47 -9.43 -4.04 -9.55
N ALA A 48 -9.64 -2.90 -8.89
CA ALA A 48 -10.00 -1.66 -9.57
C ALA A 48 -8.89 -1.16 -10.52
N ALA A 49 -9.29 -0.57 -11.65
CA ALA A 49 -8.35 -0.13 -12.69
C ALA A 49 -7.27 0.83 -12.13
N ARG A 50 -7.66 1.86 -11.38
CA ARG A 50 -6.74 2.79 -10.72
C ARG A 50 -5.69 2.14 -9.81
N THR A 51 -6.00 1.04 -9.11
CA THR A 51 -5.04 0.34 -8.24
C THR A 51 -4.09 -0.51 -9.07
N GLN A 52 -4.59 -1.15 -10.13
CA GLN A 52 -3.77 -1.90 -11.09
C GLN A 52 -2.78 -1.00 -11.83
N GLU A 53 -3.23 0.15 -12.32
CA GLU A 53 -2.37 1.14 -12.99
C GLU A 53 -1.35 1.74 -12.03
N THR A 54 -1.76 2.03 -10.79
CA THR A 54 -0.82 2.50 -9.75
C THR A 54 0.30 1.50 -9.55
N TRP A 55 -0.03 0.21 -9.42
CA TRP A 55 0.98 -0.84 -9.28
C TRP A 55 1.85 -0.95 -10.54
N SER A 56 1.25 -0.88 -11.73
CA SER A 56 1.98 -0.98 -13.00
C SER A 56 3.09 0.08 -13.11
N ASP A 57 2.79 1.35 -12.78
CA ASP A 57 3.79 2.42 -12.79
C ASP A 57 4.87 2.26 -11.71
N VAL A 58 4.49 1.84 -10.50
CA VAL A 58 5.45 1.54 -9.42
C VAL A 58 6.40 0.43 -9.86
N HIS A 59 5.86 -0.67 -10.42
CA HIS A 59 6.63 -1.82 -10.88
C HIS A 59 7.58 -1.46 -12.02
N ALA A 60 7.12 -0.68 -13.00
CA ALA A 60 7.94 -0.20 -14.09
C ALA A 60 9.11 0.66 -13.59
N SER A 61 8.85 1.57 -12.64
CA SER A 61 9.88 2.45 -12.05
C SER A 61 10.92 1.67 -11.23
N LEU A 62 10.51 0.54 -10.65
CA LEU A 62 11.42 -0.42 -10.01
C LEU A 62 12.29 -1.21 -11.00
N GLY A 63 12.08 -1.06 -12.32
CA GLY A 63 12.74 -1.87 -13.34
C GLY A 63 12.12 -3.26 -13.48
N SER A 64 10.85 -3.42 -13.14
CA SER A 64 10.04 -4.63 -13.29
C SER A 64 10.66 -5.91 -12.70
N PRO A 65 11.04 -5.93 -11.40
CA PRO A 65 11.57 -7.12 -10.76
C PRO A 65 10.55 -8.25 -10.72
N GLU A 66 11.03 -9.50 -10.63
CA GLU A 66 10.18 -10.65 -10.34
C GLU A 66 9.51 -10.47 -8.97
N CYS A 67 8.18 -10.65 -8.95
CA CYS A 67 7.38 -10.60 -7.74
C CYS A 67 6.08 -11.39 -7.94
N SER A 68 5.52 -11.91 -6.85
CA SER A 68 4.19 -12.52 -6.84
C SER A 68 3.13 -11.46 -6.68
N VAL A 69 2.16 -11.39 -7.58
CA VAL A 69 1.09 -10.39 -7.56
C VAL A 69 -0.26 -11.09 -7.41
N SER A 70 -1.01 -10.72 -6.37
CA SER A 70 -2.38 -11.18 -6.12
C SER A 70 -3.36 -10.03 -6.32
N VAL A 71 -4.28 -10.22 -7.27
CA VAL A 71 -5.39 -9.28 -7.52
C VAL A 71 -6.61 -9.72 -6.71
N LEU A 72 -7.11 -8.85 -5.83
CA LEU A 72 -8.09 -9.21 -4.81
C LEU A 72 -9.25 -8.20 -4.75
N ASP A 73 -10.49 -8.69 -4.84
CA ASP A 73 -11.71 -7.86 -4.75
C ASP A 73 -11.98 -7.39 -3.31
N GLU A 74 -11.48 -8.15 -2.33
CA GLU A 74 -11.52 -7.85 -0.90
C GLU A 74 -10.79 -6.55 -0.58
N LEU A 75 -9.74 -6.20 -1.33
CA LEU A 75 -9.05 -4.93 -1.16
C LEU A 75 -9.88 -3.73 -1.65
N TYR A 76 -10.93 -3.95 -2.45
CA TYR A 76 -11.84 -2.89 -2.90
C TYR A 76 -13.01 -2.68 -1.93
N HIS A 77 -13.61 -3.77 -1.43
CA HIS A 77 -14.83 -3.72 -0.61
C HIS A 77 -14.57 -3.87 0.89
N GLY A 78 -13.41 -4.43 1.26
CA GLY A 78 -13.08 -4.81 2.62
C GLY A 78 -12.52 -3.67 3.48
N GLY A 79 -12.58 -3.90 4.79
CA GLY A 79 -12.02 -3.02 5.81
C GLY A 79 -10.68 -3.51 6.34
N VAL A 80 -10.20 -2.85 7.40
CA VAL A 80 -8.89 -3.14 8.03
C VAL A 80 -8.70 -4.62 8.36
N ARG A 81 -9.73 -5.29 8.91
CA ARG A 81 -9.66 -6.70 9.30
C ARG A 81 -9.52 -7.65 8.12
N ASP A 82 -10.19 -7.34 7.00
CA ASP A 82 -10.10 -8.14 5.78
C ASP A 82 -8.67 -8.03 5.21
N VAL A 83 -8.13 -6.81 5.13
CA VAL A 83 -6.75 -6.60 4.66
C VAL A 83 -5.72 -7.23 5.60
N LEU A 84 -5.93 -7.17 6.92
CA LEU A 84 -5.07 -7.84 7.89
C LEU A 84 -5.07 -9.36 7.70
N SER A 85 -6.23 -9.97 7.43
CA SER A 85 -6.30 -11.40 7.13
C SER A 85 -5.48 -11.75 5.89
N LEU A 86 -5.60 -10.94 4.83
CA LEU A 86 -4.81 -11.14 3.61
C LEU A 86 -3.30 -10.99 3.86
N ILE A 87 -2.89 -10.05 4.69
CA ILE A 87 -1.49 -9.88 5.09
C ILE A 87 -1.00 -11.13 5.84
N ARG A 88 -1.79 -11.66 6.78
CA ARG A 88 -1.46 -12.85 7.57
C ARG A 88 -1.37 -14.13 6.74
N ASP A 89 -2.01 -14.17 5.58
CA ASP A 89 -1.96 -15.30 4.65
C ASP A 89 -0.73 -15.28 3.71
N VAL A 90 0.09 -14.24 3.76
CA VAL A 90 1.33 -14.14 2.97
C VAL A 90 2.37 -15.14 3.48
N ASP A 91 3.08 -15.78 2.56
CA ASP A 91 4.14 -16.72 2.88
C ASP A 91 5.35 -16.02 3.55
N ASP A 92 5.92 -16.63 4.58
CA ASP A 92 7.02 -16.05 5.37
C ASP A 92 8.34 -15.91 4.58
N SER A 93 8.47 -16.54 3.41
CA SER A 93 9.57 -16.25 2.47
C SER A 93 9.49 -14.83 1.88
N CYS A 94 8.32 -14.22 1.92
CA CYS A 94 8.11 -12.84 1.52
C CYS A 94 8.64 -11.88 2.59
N ARG A 95 9.73 -11.17 2.31
CA ARG A 95 10.29 -10.18 3.26
C ARG A 95 9.73 -8.78 3.10
N VAL A 96 9.27 -8.43 1.89
CA VAL A 96 8.72 -7.11 1.59
C VAL A 96 7.39 -7.28 0.85
N LEU A 97 6.32 -6.87 1.51
CA LEU A 97 4.95 -6.87 1.00
C LEU A 97 4.53 -5.46 0.63
N LEU A 98 3.97 -5.27 -0.57
CA LEU A 98 3.29 -4.04 -0.95
C LEU A 98 1.78 -4.30 -1.05
N VAL A 99 0.98 -3.52 -0.32
CA VAL A 99 -0.48 -3.54 -0.44
C VAL A 99 -0.95 -2.26 -1.13
N VAL A 100 -1.71 -2.38 -2.22
CA VAL A 100 -2.23 -1.24 -3.00
C VAL A 100 -3.76 -1.27 -2.99
N GLY A 101 -4.36 -0.29 -2.32
CA GLY A 101 -5.81 -0.24 -2.09
C GLY A 101 -6.37 1.18 -1.98
N HIS A 102 -7.45 1.32 -1.22
CA HIS A 102 -8.28 2.52 -1.18
C HIS A 102 -8.35 3.14 0.22
N GLU A 103 -8.72 4.42 0.26
CA GLU A 103 -9.12 5.07 1.51
C GLU A 103 -10.57 4.72 1.85
N PRO A 104 -10.92 4.67 3.15
CA PRO A 104 -10.05 4.97 4.30
C PRO A 104 -9.21 3.77 4.77
N THR A 105 -9.40 2.59 4.18
CA THR A 105 -8.80 1.33 4.67
C THR A 105 -7.28 1.38 4.76
N MET A 106 -6.59 2.01 3.80
CA MET A 106 -5.13 2.08 3.81
C MET A 106 -4.57 2.91 4.97
N SER A 107 -5.12 4.10 5.24
CA SER A 107 -4.67 4.90 6.38
C SER A 107 -5.06 4.26 7.72
N GLN A 108 -6.28 3.69 7.80
CA GLN A 108 -6.75 3.03 9.01
C GLN A 108 -5.92 1.79 9.33
N LEU A 109 -5.54 0.99 8.33
CA LEU A 109 -4.67 -0.16 8.53
C LEU A 109 -3.28 0.27 9.03
N ALA A 110 -2.70 1.31 8.44
CA ALA A 110 -1.42 1.84 8.91
C ALA A 110 -1.50 2.36 10.36
N ALA A 111 -2.60 3.03 10.73
CA ALA A 111 -2.84 3.48 12.10
C ALA A 111 -3.10 2.32 13.07
N TYR A 112 -3.74 1.25 12.61
CA TYR A 112 -4.04 0.05 13.41
C TYR A 112 -2.80 -0.78 13.72
N LEU A 113 -1.91 -0.92 12.72
CA LEU A 113 -0.68 -1.69 12.87
C LEU A 113 0.44 -0.90 13.56
N GLY A 114 0.42 0.43 13.47
CA GLY A 114 1.45 1.31 14.00
C GLY A 114 1.46 1.39 15.53
N ASN A 115 2.57 0.97 16.16
CA ASN A 115 2.85 1.15 17.57
C ASN A 115 3.05 2.64 17.92
N ASP A 116 2.38 3.15 18.95
CA ASP A 116 2.45 4.55 19.35
C ASP A 116 3.83 5.00 19.87
N ASP A 117 4.58 4.10 20.51
CA ASP A 117 5.86 4.41 21.17
C ASP A 117 7.03 4.45 20.17
N ASP A 118 7.02 3.59 19.15
CA ASP A 118 8.15 3.40 18.22
C ASP A 118 7.91 3.95 16.80
N SER A 119 6.69 4.41 16.49
CA SER A 119 6.37 5.02 15.20
C SER A 119 6.80 6.49 15.11
N ASP A 120 7.01 6.98 13.89
CA ASP A 120 7.17 8.42 13.63
C ASP A 120 5.88 9.18 14.01
N PRO A 121 5.92 10.10 14.99
CA PRO A 121 4.70 10.74 15.51
C PRO A 121 3.94 11.54 14.45
N ALA A 122 4.65 12.17 13.52
CA ALA A 122 4.03 12.98 12.47
C ALA A 122 3.29 12.09 11.45
N SER A 123 3.91 10.99 11.03
CA SER A 123 3.31 10.01 10.14
C SER A 123 2.09 9.35 10.78
N LEU A 124 2.18 9.00 12.06
CA LEU A 124 1.09 8.39 12.82
C LEU A 124 -0.11 9.34 12.96
N ALA A 125 0.15 10.60 13.31
CA ALA A 125 -0.89 11.63 13.36
C ALA A 125 -1.57 11.81 11.99
N GLN A 126 -0.80 11.76 10.89
CA GLN A 126 -1.35 11.90 9.55
C GLN A 126 -2.24 10.70 9.16
N VAL A 127 -1.81 9.45 9.37
CA VAL A 127 -2.62 8.28 8.97
C VAL A 127 -3.92 8.15 9.77
N ARG A 128 -3.95 8.64 11.03
CA ARG A 128 -5.17 8.71 11.85
C ARG A 128 -6.23 9.67 11.28
N ILE A 129 -5.82 10.66 10.46
CA ILE A 129 -6.73 11.59 9.78
C ILE A 129 -7.09 11.08 8.37
N GLY A 130 -6.17 10.38 7.71
CA GLY A 130 -6.29 9.93 6.32
C GLY A 130 -5.07 10.35 5.49
N VAL A 131 -4.90 9.76 4.31
CA VAL A 131 -3.75 10.06 3.44
C VAL A 131 -4.20 10.46 2.03
N PRO A 132 -3.50 11.40 1.34
CA PRO A 132 -3.85 11.77 -0.03
C PRO A 132 -3.59 10.62 -1.02
N THR A 133 -4.15 10.73 -2.24
CA THR A 133 -3.90 9.77 -3.34
C THR A 133 -2.41 9.65 -3.63
N GLY A 134 -1.96 8.43 -3.94
CA GLY A 134 -0.56 8.13 -4.25
C GLY A 134 0.36 8.03 -3.02
N SER A 135 -0.16 8.17 -1.79
CA SER A 135 0.67 8.02 -0.59
C SER A 135 0.92 6.56 -0.21
N MET A 136 2.10 6.30 0.33
CA MET A 136 2.53 5.01 0.85
C MET A 136 3.04 5.14 2.29
N SER A 137 2.39 4.44 3.21
CA SER A 137 2.90 4.23 4.57
C SER A 137 3.95 3.11 4.55
N VAL A 138 5.11 3.35 5.16
CA VAL A 138 6.19 2.37 5.31
C VAL A 138 6.20 1.89 6.75
N LEU A 139 5.92 0.60 6.96
CA LEU A 139 5.91 -0.03 8.27
C LEU A 139 6.98 -1.13 8.32
N THR A 140 7.58 -1.33 9.50
CA THR A 140 8.57 -2.38 9.75
C THR A 140 8.29 -3.08 11.06
N SER A 141 8.67 -4.34 11.19
CA SER A 141 8.63 -5.07 12.45
C SER A 141 9.73 -6.13 12.48
N SER A 142 10.02 -6.64 13.67
CA SER A 142 10.88 -7.80 13.92
C SER A 142 10.11 -9.11 14.04
N VAL A 143 8.81 -9.14 13.71
CA VAL A 143 8.04 -10.40 13.66
C VAL A 143 8.65 -11.41 12.69
N ASP A 144 8.66 -12.67 13.09
CA ASP A 144 9.22 -13.76 12.29
C ASP A 144 8.23 -14.30 11.24
N SER A 145 6.92 -14.10 11.46
CA SER A 145 5.84 -14.57 10.58
C SER A 145 4.79 -13.48 10.31
N TRP A 146 4.27 -13.46 9.08
CA TRP A 146 3.15 -12.57 8.72
C TRP A 146 1.89 -12.87 9.53
N LYS A 147 1.72 -14.11 10.00
CA LYS A 147 0.57 -14.54 10.82
C LYS A 147 0.51 -13.83 12.17
N ASP A 148 1.66 -13.41 12.68
CA ASP A 148 1.79 -12.77 14.00
C ASP A 148 1.56 -11.26 13.92
N VAL A 149 1.49 -10.67 12.73
CA VAL A 149 1.16 -9.25 12.54
C VAL A 149 -0.17 -8.93 13.21
N ALA A 150 -0.17 -8.02 14.18
CA ALA A 150 -1.33 -7.65 14.97
C ALA A 150 -1.44 -6.14 15.13
N GLU A 151 -2.43 -5.71 15.91
CA GLU A 151 -2.57 -4.32 16.35
C GLU A 151 -1.31 -3.84 17.04
N GLU A 152 -0.84 -2.64 16.69
CA GLU A 152 0.36 -2.01 17.29
C GLU A 152 1.64 -2.86 17.24
N GLU A 153 1.71 -3.84 16.33
CA GLU A 153 2.85 -4.77 16.19
C GLU A 153 3.96 -4.24 15.26
N LEU A 154 3.66 -3.22 14.45
CA LEU A 154 4.59 -2.65 13.48
C LEU A 154 4.92 -1.20 13.84
N ASN A 155 6.08 -0.75 13.40
CA ASN A 155 6.52 0.63 13.56
C ASN A 155 6.30 1.37 12.24
N LEU A 156 5.45 2.40 12.25
CA LEU A 156 5.26 3.28 11.11
C LEU A 156 6.45 4.25 11.00
N LEU A 157 7.40 3.93 10.12
CA LEU A 157 8.63 4.69 9.97
C LEU A 157 8.41 6.02 9.25
N THR A 158 7.59 6.02 8.20
CA THR A 158 7.35 7.23 7.40
C THR A 158 6.11 7.10 6.53
N LEU A 159 5.56 8.26 6.13
CA LEU A 159 4.59 8.39 5.07
C LEU A 159 5.23 9.07 3.84
N VAL A 160 5.38 8.31 2.76
CA VAL A 160 5.87 8.80 1.48
C VAL A 160 4.71 9.36 0.66
N ARG A 161 4.87 10.55 0.10
CA ARG A 161 3.89 11.16 -0.80
C ARG A 161 4.36 11.02 -2.24
N GLY A 162 3.51 10.43 -3.08
CA GLY A 162 3.63 10.49 -4.53
C GLY A 162 3.14 11.81 -5.09
#